data_AF-A0A5D3FZA5-F1
#
_entry.id   AF-A0A5D3FZA5-F1
#
_cell.length_a   1.000
_cell.length_b   1.000
_cell.length_c   1.000
_cell.angle_alpha   90.00
_cell.angle_beta   90.00
_cell.angle_gamma   90.00
#
_symmetry.space_group_name_H-M   'P 1'
#
loop_
_entity.id
_entity.type
_entity.pdbx_description
1 polymer ?
#
loop_
_entity_poly.entity_id
_entity_poly.type
_entity_poly.pdbx_seq_one_letter_code
_entity_poly.pdbx_strand_id
1 'polypeptide(L)'
;MQNYEIHGIGIVNIGKNCSIGNNVKFIFKSNRTLTLGDYVTLGDGVKVIIEDGDVLIDDWSTLHSDCLVLSTKGVSIGQHCWFGQNCVIDGTGGLTIGNGVRVGMYSQIWTHIAAGEQIEGCLFYSADPVVIQDNAWLVGSCTVGSGVTIGKRTVCLSGSNIIKSVPENVTVAGAPAKVKESINAYAHKSLDEKFEMLCSWIKDFCDASNHAFAFKNEDNDKLTIHSTGDLNDQIIMFKYTESYSAAVNQEIKSKACIESKTYTKGFTLSEERVMRYLSGNKARFLRG
;
A
#
# COMPACT_ATOMS: atom_id res chain seq x y z
N MET A 1 16.11 15.30 15.82
CA MET A 1 15.78 14.26 16.82
C MET A 1 15.04 13.17 16.05
N GLN A 2 15.32 11.88 16.26
CA GLN A 2 14.52 10.83 15.62
C GLN A 2 13.08 10.92 16.17
N ASN A 3 12.07 10.95 15.30
CA ASN A 3 10.66 11.08 15.70
C ASN A 3 10.07 9.76 16.25
N TYR A 4 10.90 8.73 16.42
CA TYR A 4 10.50 7.42 16.91
C TYR A 4 11.40 6.92 18.03
N GLU A 5 10.85 6.04 18.86
CA GLU A 5 11.55 5.33 19.92
C GLU A 5 11.75 3.85 19.53
N ILE A 6 12.94 3.32 19.79
CA ILE A 6 13.20 1.87 19.72
C ILE A 6 13.30 1.33 21.14
N HIS A 7 12.54 0.27 21.43
CA HIS A 7 12.58 -0.47 22.69
C HIS A 7 12.99 -1.91 22.41
N GLY A 8 13.99 -2.43 23.14
CA GLY A 8 14.52 -3.78 22.93
C GLY A 8 15.68 -3.83 21.92
N ILE A 9 16.03 -5.04 21.47
CA ILE A 9 17.14 -5.29 20.56
C ILE A 9 16.56 -5.79 19.22
N GLY A 10 16.81 -5.04 18.15
CA GLY A 10 16.39 -5.39 16.79
C GLY A 10 16.97 -4.42 15.76
N ILE A 11 16.69 -4.69 14.49
CA ILE A 11 17.19 -3.92 13.35
C ILE A 11 16.04 -3.12 12.75
N VAL A 12 16.26 -1.83 12.53
CA VAL A 12 15.30 -0.95 11.84
C VAL A 12 15.96 -0.43 10.56
N ASN A 13 15.45 -0.88 9.41
CA ASN A 13 15.84 -0.40 8.10
C ASN A 13 14.80 0.60 7.62
N ILE A 14 15.22 1.84 7.31
CA ILE A 14 14.33 2.91 6.83
C ILE A 14 14.79 3.32 5.44
N GLY A 15 13.90 3.18 4.46
CA GLY A 15 14.09 3.66 3.10
C GLY A 15 14.21 5.19 3.01
N LYS A 16 14.45 5.66 1.80
CA LYS A 16 14.57 7.08 1.48
C LYS A 16 13.21 7.76 1.53
N ASN A 17 13.20 9.05 1.87
CA ASN A 17 12.03 9.93 1.80
C ASN A 17 10.82 9.45 2.64
N CYS A 18 11.08 8.67 3.70
CA CYS A 18 10.06 8.31 4.68
C CYS A 18 9.66 9.50 5.55
N SER A 19 8.40 9.53 5.95
CA SER A 19 7.87 10.49 6.92
C SER A 19 7.42 9.75 8.17
N ILE A 20 7.94 10.13 9.33
CA ILE A 20 7.62 9.51 10.61
C ILE A 20 7.11 10.59 11.55
N GLY A 21 5.85 10.44 11.97
CA GLY A 21 5.16 11.32 12.91
C GLY A 21 5.69 11.20 14.34
N ASN A 22 5.08 11.96 15.24
CA ASN A 22 5.48 12.02 16.64
C ASN A 22 5.07 10.76 17.40
N ASN A 23 5.81 10.42 18.46
CA ASN A 23 5.49 9.32 19.38
C ASN A 23 5.35 7.95 18.70
N VAL A 24 6.01 7.74 17.56
CA VAL A 24 6.07 6.43 16.91
C VAL A 24 6.97 5.49 17.71
N LYS A 25 6.55 4.24 17.89
CA LYS A 25 7.29 3.27 18.73
C LYS A 25 7.51 1.95 18.02
N PHE A 26 8.77 1.51 17.99
CA PHE A 26 9.17 0.19 17.54
C PHE A 26 9.62 -0.63 18.75
N ILE A 27 8.87 -1.68 19.08
CA ILE A 27 9.06 -2.47 20.30
C ILE A 27 9.46 -3.88 19.90
N PHE A 28 10.72 -4.23 20.10
CA PHE A 28 11.28 -5.55 19.85
C PHE A 28 11.25 -6.41 21.11
N LYS A 29 10.60 -7.57 21.03
CA LYS A 29 10.65 -8.61 22.07
C LYS A 29 11.70 -9.68 21.76
N SER A 30 12.09 -9.84 20.50
CA SER A 30 13.26 -10.63 20.09
C SER A 30 14.05 -9.92 18.97
N ASN A 31 15.24 -10.43 18.66
CA ASN A 31 16.13 -9.85 17.66
C ASN A 31 15.61 -10.10 16.24
N ARG A 32 14.82 -9.14 15.74
CA ARG A 32 14.12 -9.18 14.45
C ARG A 32 14.31 -7.88 13.68
N THR A 33 13.78 -7.87 12.47
CA THR A 33 13.91 -6.75 11.54
C THR A 33 12.57 -6.08 11.29
N LEU A 34 12.54 -4.76 11.41
CA LEU A 34 11.53 -3.89 10.82
C LEU A 34 12.14 -3.22 9.58
N THR A 35 11.50 -3.38 8.42
CA THR A 35 11.89 -2.74 7.18
C THR A 35 10.77 -1.82 6.67
N LEU A 36 11.09 -0.55 6.50
CA LEU A 36 10.28 0.43 5.81
C LEU A 36 10.90 0.67 4.44
N GLY A 37 10.13 0.48 3.37
CA GLY A 37 10.50 0.86 2.01
C GLY A 37 10.65 2.37 1.85
N ASP A 38 10.86 2.82 0.62
CA ASP A 38 10.96 4.25 0.31
C ASP A 38 9.58 4.91 0.35
N TYR A 39 9.53 6.19 0.72
CA TYR A 39 8.30 6.98 0.76
C TYR A 39 7.22 6.45 1.72
N VAL A 40 7.58 5.58 2.67
CA VAL A 40 6.67 5.12 3.72
C VAL A 40 6.31 6.28 4.64
N THR A 41 5.03 6.39 4.99
CA THR A 41 4.54 7.39 5.94
C THR A 41 3.94 6.70 7.16
N LEU A 42 4.46 6.99 8.34
CA LEU A 42 3.91 6.59 9.63
C LEU A 42 3.35 7.83 10.33
N GLY A 43 2.06 7.84 10.61
CA GLY A 43 1.40 8.89 11.37
C GLY A 43 1.77 8.89 12.85
N ASP A 44 1.31 9.91 13.55
CA ASP A 44 1.56 10.07 14.98
C ASP A 44 1.06 8.87 15.80
N GLY A 45 1.82 8.42 16.79
CA GLY A 45 1.40 7.35 17.71
C GLY A 45 1.41 5.94 17.12
N VAL A 46 1.81 5.76 15.85
CA VAL A 46 1.93 4.42 15.26
C VAL A 46 2.86 3.55 16.11
N LYS A 47 2.40 2.34 16.41
CA LYS A 47 3.14 1.38 17.24
C LYS A 47 3.32 0.07 16.49
N VAL A 48 4.56 -0.38 16.38
CA VAL A 48 4.93 -1.68 15.81
C VAL A 48 5.55 -2.52 16.91
N ILE A 49 4.90 -3.63 17.26
CA ILE A 49 5.39 -4.60 18.23
C ILE A 49 5.86 -5.83 17.47
N ILE A 50 7.16 -6.07 17.52
CA ILE A 50 7.84 -7.16 16.83
C ILE A 50 8.24 -8.21 17.87
N GLU A 51 7.59 -9.36 17.83
CA GLU A 51 7.89 -10.50 18.69
C GLU A 51 8.86 -11.45 18.02
N ASP A 52 8.39 -12.37 17.17
CA ASP A 52 9.23 -13.42 16.57
C ASP A 52 9.25 -13.43 15.04
N GLY A 53 8.53 -12.51 14.39
CA GLY A 53 8.46 -12.42 12.94
C GLY A 53 8.80 -11.01 12.45
N ASP A 54 9.56 -10.94 11.35
CA ASP A 54 9.95 -9.67 10.74
C ASP A 54 8.73 -8.89 10.21
N VAL A 55 8.87 -7.57 10.15
CA VAL A 55 7.85 -6.66 9.62
C VAL A 55 8.39 -5.95 8.39
N LEU A 56 7.67 -6.04 7.28
CA LEU A 56 7.92 -5.31 6.05
C LEU A 56 6.74 -4.38 5.75
N ILE A 57 7.03 -3.10 5.56
CA ILE A 57 6.10 -2.09 5.04
C ILE A 57 6.74 -1.51 3.78
N ASP A 58 6.29 -1.95 2.61
CA ASP A 58 6.94 -1.63 1.33
C ASP A 58 6.56 -0.24 0.80
N ASP A 59 7.24 0.18 -0.26
CA ASP A 59 7.26 1.53 -0.82
C ASP A 59 5.87 2.19 -0.89
N TRP A 60 5.82 3.51 -0.64
CA TRP A 60 4.61 4.34 -0.75
C TRP A 60 3.44 3.94 0.16
N SER A 61 3.66 3.05 1.12
CA SER A 61 2.63 2.67 2.07
C SER A 61 2.47 3.69 3.19
N THR A 62 1.23 3.89 3.62
CA THR A 62 0.89 4.84 4.69
C THR A 62 0.12 4.15 5.80
N LEU A 63 0.61 4.28 7.04
CA LEU A 63 -0.15 3.95 8.24
C LEU A 63 -0.47 5.27 8.93
N HIS A 64 -1.76 5.61 9.02
CA HIS A 64 -2.20 6.84 9.71
C HIS A 64 -2.12 6.69 11.23
N SER A 65 -2.41 7.78 11.93
CA SER A 65 -2.20 7.88 13.38
C SER A 65 -2.81 6.72 14.16
N ASP A 66 -2.10 6.32 15.21
CA ASP A 66 -2.51 5.32 16.19
C ASP A 66 -2.79 3.92 15.59
N CYS A 67 -2.26 3.61 14.40
CA CYS A 67 -2.24 2.23 13.92
C CYS A 67 -1.35 1.35 14.81
N LEU A 68 -1.84 0.15 15.11
CA LEU A 68 -1.11 -0.87 15.86
C LEU A 68 -0.77 -2.04 14.94
N VAL A 69 0.52 -2.36 14.84
CA VAL A 69 1.02 -3.55 14.16
C VAL A 69 1.56 -4.53 15.22
N LEU A 70 1.07 -5.76 15.20
CA LEU A 70 1.56 -6.85 16.05
C LEU A 70 2.17 -7.93 15.16
N SER A 71 3.38 -8.39 15.46
CA SER A 71 4.07 -9.37 14.63
C SER A 71 4.70 -10.49 15.45
N THR A 72 3.98 -11.60 15.61
CA THR A 72 4.54 -12.84 16.17
C THR A 72 5.06 -13.76 15.07
N LYS A 73 4.30 -13.98 13.99
CA LYS A 73 4.72 -14.83 12.86
C LYS A 73 5.10 -14.05 11.59
N GLY A 74 5.11 -12.73 11.66
CA GLY A 74 5.53 -11.85 10.56
C GLY A 74 4.36 -11.09 9.93
N VAL A 75 4.67 -9.88 9.45
CA VAL A 75 3.74 -9.01 8.73
C VAL A 75 4.42 -8.52 7.46
N SER A 76 3.82 -8.79 6.31
CA SER A 76 4.26 -8.26 5.02
C SER A 76 3.17 -7.38 4.42
N ILE A 77 3.48 -6.10 4.23
CA ILE A 77 2.61 -5.11 3.59
C ILE A 77 3.27 -4.66 2.28
N GLY A 78 2.62 -4.94 1.16
CA GLY A 78 3.08 -4.56 -0.17
C GLY A 78 3.02 -3.05 -0.44
N GLN A 79 3.33 -2.67 -1.67
CA GLN A 79 3.51 -1.26 -2.05
C GLN A 79 2.17 -0.52 -2.15
N HIS A 80 2.21 0.79 -1.92
CA HIS A 80 1.07 1.70 -2.02
C HIS A 80 -0.15 1.27 -1.19
N CYS A 81 0.07 0.66 -0.03
CA CYS A 81 -1.01 0.37 0.91
C CYS A 81 -1.40 1.61 1.71
N TRP A 82 -2.63 1.66 2.21
CA TRP A 82 -3.07 2.76 3.09
C TRP A 82 -3.95 2.21 4.17
N PHE A 83 -3.63 2.57 5.41
CA PHE A 83 -4.36 2.21 6.61
C PHE A 83 -4.79 3.49 7.30
N GLY A 84 -6.11 3.68 7.44
CA GLY A 84 -6.69 4.81 8.16
C GLY A 84 -6.38 4.76 9.66
N GLN A 85 -6.70 5.83 10.38
CA GLN A 85 -6.41 5.94 11.80
C GLN A 85 -6.98 4.77 12.61
N ASN A 86 -6.28 4.41 13.69
CA ASN A 86 -6.72 3.42 14.67
C ASN A 86 -6.97 2.01 14.08
N CYS A 87 -6.26 1.63 13.00
CA CYS A 87 -6.33 0.25 12.51
C CYS A 87 -5.54 -0.69 13.41
N VAL A 88 -6.06 -1.92 13.57
CA VAL A 88 -5.31 -3.03 14.16
C VAL A 88 -4.86 -3.97 13.06
N ILE A 89 -3.57 -4.22 13.00
CA ILE A 89 -2.88 -5.03 11.99
C ILE A 89 -2.17 -6.15 12.75
N ASP A 90 -2.91 -7.22 13.04
CA ASP A 90 -2.41 -8.34 13.84
C ASP A 90 -1.86 -9.44 12.93
N GLY A 91 -0.55 -9.71 13.04
CA GLY A 91 0.20 -10.78 12.40
C GLY A 91 0.69 -11.85 13.37
N THR A 92 -0.01 -12.09 14.49
CA THR A 92 0.31 -13.20 15.40
C THR A 92 0.15 -14.57 14.73
N GLY A 93 -0.88 -14.77 13.90
CA GLY A 93 -1.03 -15.94 13.03
C GLY A 93 -0.26 -15.85 11.71
N GLY A 94 0.33 -14.69 11.42
CA GLY A 94 0.99 -14.35 10.17
C GLY A 94 0.07 -13.55 9.23
N LEU A 95 0.58 -12.49 8.61
CA LEU A 95 -0.22 -11.60 7.78
C LEU A 95 0.50 -11.22 6.48
N THR A 96 -0.17 -11.46 5.36
CA THR A 96 0.29 -11.02 4.03
C THR A 96 -0.73 -10.09 3.39
N ILE A 97 -0.31 -8.86 3.10
CA ILE A 97 -1.10 -7.83 2.43
C ILE A 97 -0.42 -7.50 1.10
N GLY A 98 -1.14 -7.70 0.00
CA GLY A 98 -0.67 -7.42 -1.36
C GLY A 98 -0.57 -5.92 -1.66
N ASN A 99 -0.34 -5.60 -2.92
CA ASN A 99 -0.12 -4.23 -3.35
C ASN A 99 -1.42 -3.44 -3.46
N GLY A 100 -1.37 -2.18 -3.07
CA GLY A 100 -2.48 -1.27 -3.27
C GLY A 100 -3.71 -1.56 -2.41
N VAL A 101 -3.55 -2.30 -1.32
CA VAL A 101 -4.65 -2.53 -0.38
C VAL A 101 -5.01 -1.24 0.36
N ARG A 102 -6.31 -1.01 0.54
CA ARG A 102 -6.83 0.13 1.31
C ARG A 102 -7.61 -0.40 2.50
N VAL A 103 -7.26 0.05 3.70
CA VAL A 103 -7.92 -0.33 4.96
C VAL A 103 -8.42 0.93 5.64
N GLY A 104 -9.73 1.09 5.67
CA GLY A 104 -10.41 2.21 6.28
C GLY A 104 -10.21 2.30 7.79
N MET A 105 -10.38 3.51 8.32
CA MET A 105 -10.22 3.81 9.75
C MET A 105 -10.98 2.82 10.64
N TYR A 106 -10.43 2.54 11.82
CA TYR A 106 -11.00 1.63 12.83
C TYR A 106 -11.23 0.18 12.35
N SER A 107 -10.64 -0.22 11.24
CA SER A 107 -10.70 -1.63 10.81
C SER A 107 -9.69 -2.47 11.59
N GLN A 108 -10.03 -3.74 11.78
CA GLN A 108 -9.24 -4.68 12.57
C GLN A 108 -9.03 -5.94 11.77
N ILE A 109 -7.77 -6.32 11.58
CA ILE A 109 -7.37 -7.56 10.93
C ILE A 109 -6.80 -8.46 12.01
N TRP A 110 -7.52 -9.52 12.36
CA TRP A 110 -7.12 -10.47 13.39
C TRP A 110 -6.65 -11.77 12.76
N THR A 111 -5.43 -12.20 13.10
CA THR A 111 -4.87 -13.49 12.67
C THR A 111 -4.84 -14.52 13.78
N HIS A 112 -5.25 -14.16 15.00
CA HIS A 112 -5.34 -15.11 16.10
C HIS A 112 -6.60 -14.92 16.96
N ILE A 113 -6.93 -15.99 17.67
CA ILE A 113 -7.90 -16.03 18.75
C ILE A 113 -7.20 -16.75 19.89
N ALA A 114 -6.96 -16.02 20.98
CA ALA A 114 -6.37 -16.56 22.19
C ALA A 114 -6.92 -15.77 23.38
N ALA A 115 -7.45 -16.47 24.39
CA ALA A 115 -7.82 -15.93 25.73
C ALA A 115 -8.60 -16.96 26.57
N GLY A 116 -9.23 -17.96 25.94
CA GLY A 116 -10.03 -18.94 26.65
C GLY A 116 -9.20 -19.82 27.59
N GLU A 117 -9.74 -20.11 28.77
CA GLU A 117 -9.10 -20.98 29.76
C GLU A 117 -9.09 -22.43 29.26
N GLN A 118 -7.94 -22.91 28.82
CA GLN A 118 -7.78 -24.29 28.33
C GLN A 118 -7.99 -25.33 29.43
N ILE A 119 -7.70 -24.98 30.70
CA ILE A 119 -7.96 -25.87 31.84
C ILE A 119 -9.46 -26.14 32.03
N GLU A 120 -10.31 -25.16 31.67
CA GLU A 120 -11.77 -25.29 31.62
C GLU A 120 -12.27 -25.96 30.32
N GLY A 121 -11.35 -26.48 29.50
CA GLY A 121 -11.66 -27.15 28.24
C GLY A 121 -11.96 -26.22 27.06
N CYS A 122 -11.56 -24.95 27.12
CA CYS A 122 -11.78 -24.04 26.00
C CYS A 122 -10.98 -24.45 24.76
N LEU A 123 -11.69 -24.68 23.66
CA LEU A 123 -11.11 -25.05 22.36
C LEU A 123 -10.85 -23.86 21.43
N PHE A 124 -11.22 -22.64 21.84
CA PHE A 124 -11.06 -21.44 21.03
C PHE A 124 -9.63 -20.92 21.08
N TYR A 125 -8.77 -21.64 20.34
CA TYR A 125 -7.41 -21.25 20.02
C TYR A 125 -7.18 -21.41 18.52
N SER A 126 -6.80 -20.33 17.86
CA SER A 126 -6.41 -20.34 16.44
C SER A 126 -5.37 -19.24 16.21
N ALA A 127 -4.41 -19.51 15.32
CA ALA A 127 -3.38 -18.56 14.90
C ALA A 127 -3.07 -18.83 13.42
N ASP A 128 -4.09 -18.65 12.59
CA ASP A 128 -4.09 -18.96 11.17
C ASP A 128 -3.79 -17.73 10.32
N PRO A 129 -3.00 -17.87 9.24
CA PRO A 129 -2.55 -16.74 8.44
C PRO A 129 -3.70 -16.07 7.71
N VAL A 130 -3.66 -14.74 7.64
CA VAL A 130 -4.60 -13.92 6.85
C VAL A 130 -3.89 -13.41 5.60
N VAL A 131 -4.61 -13.45 4.47
CA VAL A 131 -4.10 -12.95 3.19
C VAL A 131 -5.09 -11.92 2.63
N ILE A 132 -4.64 -10.69 2.41
CA ILE A 132 -5.41 -9.66 1.72
C ILE A 132 -4.73 -9.38 0.39
N GLN A 133 -5.36 -9.78 -0.72
CA GLN A 133 -4.75 -9.69 -2.04
C GLN A 133 -4.81 -8.28 -2.64
N ASP A 134 -4.07 -8.09 -3.73
CA ASP A 134 -3.87 -6.80 -4.38
C ASP A 134 -5.17 -6.00 -4.59
N ASN A 135 -5.09 -4.70 -4.35
CA ASN A 135 -6.17 -3.73 -4.59
C ASN A 135 -7.47 -4.01 -3.84
N ALA A 136 -7.50 -4.93 -2.86
CA ALA A 136 -8.65 -5.07 -1.98
C ALA A 136 -8.87 -3.77 -1.17
N TRP A 137 -10.12 -3.48 -0.86
CA TRP A 137 -10.50 -2.27 -0.13
C TRP A 137 -11.50 -2.57 0.97
N LEU A 138 -11.08 -2.37 2.22
CA LEU A 138 -11.95 -2.35 3.39
C LEU A 138 -12.32 -0.90 3.64
N VAL A 139 -13.60 -0.52 3.49
CA VAL A 139 -13.99 0.90 3.46
C VAL A 139 -13.79 1.60 4.81
N GLY A 140 -14.14 0.95 5.92
CA GLY A 140 -13.99 1.47 7.28
C GLY A 140 -14.70 0.59 8.30
N SER A 141 -14.18 0.54 9.53
CA SER A 141 -14.74 -0.25 10.63
C SER A 141 -15.02 -1.71 10.24
N CYS A 142 -14.17 -2.31 9.39
CA CYS A 142 -14.30 -3.70 8.99
C CYS A 142 -13.54 -4.60 9.98
N THR A 143 -14.02 -5.81 10.20
CA THR A 143 -13.32 -6.83 11.00
C THR A 143 -13.00 -8.03 10.12
N VAL A 144 -11.75 -8.49 10.14
CA VAL A 144 -11.31 -9.70 9.45
C VAL A 144 -10.91 -10.74 10.49
N GLY A 145 -11.46 -11.95 10.37
CA GLY A 145 -11.15 -13.07 11.25
C GLY A 145 -9.90 -13.87 10.83
N SER A 146 -9.38 -14.66 11.76
CA SER A 146 -8.23 -15.53 11.53
C SER A 146 -8.48 -16.53 10.39
N GLY A 147 -7.44 -16.82 9.59
CA GLY A 147 -7.51 -17.77 8.47
C GLY A 147 -8.24 -17.27 7.22
N VAL A 148 -8.65 -16.00 7.17
CA VAL A 148 -9.40 -15.43 6.05
C VAL A 148 -8.48 -14.98 4.91
N THR A 149 -8.90 -15.27 3.68
CA THR A 149 -8.35 -14.66 2.46
C THR A 149 -9.36 -13.69 1.85
N ILE A 150 -8.94 -12.45 1.59
CA ILE A 150 -9.72 -11.46 0.83
C ILE A 150 -9.14 -11.40 -0.59
N GLY A 151 -9.96 -11.78 -1.57
CA GLY A 151 -9.57 -11.83 -2.97
C GLY A 151 -9.22 -10.47 -3.58
N LYS A 152 -8.43 -10.50 -4.66
CA LYS A 152 -7.98 -9.32 -5.41
C LYS A 152 -9.15 -8.42 -5.82
N ARG A 153 -8.97 -7.09 -5.72
CA ARG A 153 -9.99 -6.08 -6.08
C ARG A 153 -11.36 -6.30 -5.39
N THR A 154 -11.37 -6.95 -4.23
CA THR A 154 -12.61 -7.11 -3.44
C THR A 154 -12.86 -5.88 -2.59
N VAL A 155 -14.10 -5.42 -2.55
CA VAL A 155 -14.50 -4.30 -1.68
C VAL A 155 -15.34 -4.81 -0.51
N CYS A 156 -14.86 -4.60 0.70
CA CYS A 156 -15.62 -4.82 1.93
C CYS A 156 -16.22 -3.49 2.36
N LEU A 157 -17.55 -3.36 2.25
CA LEU A 157 -18.26 -2.14 2.64
C LEU A 157 -18.16 -1.90 4.15
N SER A 158 -18.42 -0.66 4.57
CA SER A 158 -18.24 -0.26 5.97
C SER A 158 -18.98 -1.16 6.95
N GLY A 159 -18.33 -1.49 8.07
CA GLY A 159 -18.91 -2.34 9.11
C GLY A 159 -18.98 -3.83 8.74
N SER A 160 -18.34 -4.27 7.65
CA SER A 160 -18.33 -5.70 7.29
C SER A 160 -17.56 -6.54 8.31
N ASN A 161 -18.13 -7.67 8.72
CA ASN A 161 -17.45 -8.68 9.53
C ASN A 161 -17.13 -9.91 8.66
N ILE A 162 -15.89 -10.01 8.22
CA ILE A 162 -15.38 -11.01 7.29
C ILE A 162 -14.76 -12.17 8.08
N ILE A 163 -15.58 -13.19 8.34
CA ILE A 163 -15.19 -14.41 9.08
C ILE A 163 -15.04 -15.64 8.17
N LYS A 164 -15.13 -15.45 6.85
CA LYS A 164 -14.90 -16.47 5.82
C LYS A 164 -14.20 -15.81 4.63
N SER A 165 -13.33 -16.55 3.97
CA SER A 165 -12.65 -16.08 2.76
C SER A 165 -13.64 -15.65 1.67
N VAL A 166 -13.28 -14.60 0.95
CA VAL A 166 -14.11 -13.98 -0.09
C VAL A 166 -13.36 -14.03 -1.43
N PRO A 167 -14.05 -14.35 -2.54
CA PRO A 167 -13.44 -14.44 -3.86
C PRO A 167 -13.00 -13.05 -4.35
N GLU A 168 -12.25 -13.01 -5.45
CA GLU A 168 -11.83 -11.76 -6.09
C GLU A 168 -12.96 -11.04 -6.83
N ASN A 169 -12.79 -9.74 -7.08
CA ASN A 169 -13.67 -8.89 -7.89
C ASN A 169 -15.13 -8.82 -7.42
N VAL A 170 -15.39 -9.02 -6.12
CA VAL A 170 -16.74 -8.89 -5.54
C VAL A 170 -16.82 -7.71 -4.57
N THR A 171 -18.04 -7.30 -4.27
CA THR A 171 -18.33 -6.43 -3.13
C THR A 171 -19.01 -7.26 -2.04
N VAL A 172 -18.59 -7.11 -0.78
CA VAL A 172 -19.22 -7.78 0.38
C VAL A 172 -19.70 -6.77 1.41
N ALA A 173 -20.76 -7.12 2.13
CA ALA A 173 -21.28 -6.32 3.24
C ALA A 173 -22.00 -7.14 4.31
N GLY A 174 -22.06 -6.60 5.54
CA GLY A 174 -22.82 -7.14 6.66
C GLY A 174 -21.98 -7.90 7.69
N ALA A 175 -22.64 -8.42 8.71
CA ALA A 175 -22.03 -9.22 9.77
C ALA A 175 -22.91 -10.46 10.04
N PRO A 176 -22.51 -11.67 9.58
CA PRO A 176 -21.33 -11.94 8.75
C PRO A 176 -21.46 -11.36 7.34
N ALA A 177 -20.32 -10.99 6.74
CA ALA A 177 -20.26 -10.39 5.42
C ALA A 177 -20.70 -11.39 4.34
N LYS A 178 -21.50 -10.90 3.39
CA LYS A 178 -21.97 -11.66 2.22
C LYS A 178 -21.75 -10.87 0.94
N VAL A 179 -21.53 -11.56 -0.17
CA VAL A 179 -21.41 -10.97 -1.51
C VAL A 179 -22.69 -10.20 -1.86
N LYS A 180 -22.50 -9.03 -2.48
CA LYS A 180 -23.53 -8.14 -2.98
C LYS A 180 -23.41 -8.02 -4.50
N GLU A 181 -24.08 -8.93 -5.20
CA GLU A 181 -24.00 -9.06 -6.67
C GLU A 181 -24.43 -7.78 -7.40
N SER A 182 -25.32 -6.99 -6.81
CA SER A 182 -25.79 -5.73 -7.38
C SER A 182 -24.79 -4.57 -7.28
N ILE A 183 -23.63 -4.77 -6.66
CA ILE A 183 -22.64 -3.71 -6.42
C ILE A 183 -21.33 -4.05 -7.12
N ASN A 184 -21.11 -3.44 -8.27
CA ASN A 184 -19.84 -3.47 -8.97
C ASN A 184 -18.99 -2.24 -8.60
N ALA A 185 -17.84 -2.47 -7.96
CA ALA A 185 -16.91 -1.41 -7.57
C ALA A 185 -15.96 -0.98 -8.69
N TYR A 186 -15.82 -1.78 -9.75
CA TYR A 186 -14.84 -1.54 -10.82
C TYR A 186 -15.50 -1.61 -12.20
N ALA A 187 -15.53 -0.47 -12.88
CA ALA A 187 -15.80 -0.44 -14.31
C ALA A 187 -14.55 -0.88 -15.09
N HIS A 188 -14.77 -1.56 -16.21
CA HIS A 188 -13.69 -1.79 -17.17
C HIS A 188 -13.22 -0.44 -17.74
N LYS A 189 -11.90 -0.31 -17.94
CA LYS A 189 -11.27 0.80 -18.64
C LYS A 189 -10.22 0.28 -19.61
N SER A 190 -10.31 0.69 -20.87
CA SER A 190 -9.31 0.39 -21.90
C SER A 190 -7.96 1.03 -21.56
N LEU A 191 -6.91 0.62 -22.27
CA LEU A 191 -5.60 1.23 -22.09
C LEU A 191 -5.56 2.68 -22.59
N ASP A 192 -6.31 2.99 -23.66
CA ASP A 192 -6.45 4.35 -24.20
C ASP A 192 -7.12 5.27 -23.18
N GLU A 193 -8.25 4.85 -22.60
CA GLU A 193 -8.94 5.64 -21.56
C GLU A 193 -8.02 5.91 -20.37
N LYS A 194 -7.21 4.92 -19.95
CA LYS A 194 -6.24 5.10 -18.86
C LYS A 194 -5.13 6.09 -19.25
N PHE A 195 -4.66 6.06 -20.50
CA PHE A 195 -3.64 6.97 -21.00
C PHE A 195 -4.16 8.40 -21.08
N GLU A 196 -5.36 8.60 -21.62
CA GLU A 196 -6.02 9.91 -21.70
C GLU A 196 -6.25 10.52 -20.31
N MET A 197 -6.74 9.70 -19.36
CA MET A 197 -6.88 10.13 -17.96
C MET A 197 -5.53 10.56 -17.37
N LEU A 198 -4.47 9.80 -17.61
CA LEU A 198 -3.12 10.15 -17.14
C LEU A 198 -2.64 11.46 -17.76
N CYS A 199 -2.78 11.67 -19.06
CA CYS A 199 -2.40 12.91 -19.72
C CYS A 199 -3.15 14.12 -19.14
N SER A 200 -4.44 13.98 -18.87
CA SER A 200 -5.24 15.02 -18.20
C SER A 200 -4.67 15.35 -16.81
N TRP A 201 -4.41 14.33 -15.99
CA TRP A 201 -3.86 14.54 -14.65
C TRP A 201 -2.46 15.14 -14.64
N ILE A 202 -1.60 14.76 -15.59
CA ILE A 202 -0.27 15.35 -15.72
C ILE A 202 -0.34 16.81 -16.14
N LYS A 203 -1.30 17.17 -17.01
CA LYS A 203 -1.56 18.57 -17.32
C LYS A 203 -1.95 19.36 -16.07
N ASP A 204 -2.91 18.84 -15.30
CA ASP A 204 -3.36 19.47 -14.05
C ASP A 204 -2.20 19.62 -13.04
N PHE A 205 -1.31 18.63 -12.96
CA PHE A 205 -0.09 18.70 -12.15
C PHE A 205 0.86 19.82 -12.59
N CYS A 206 1.14 19.92 -13.89
CA CYS A 206 2.00 20.97 -14.43
C CYS A 206 1.43 22.36 -14.17
N ASP A 207 0.12 22.55 -14.37
CA ASP A 207 -0.58 23.82 -14.13
C ASP A 207 -0.55 24.19 -12.63
N ALA A 208 -0.81 23.22 -11.73
CA ALA A 208 -0.76 23.44 -10.28
C ALA A 208 0.67 23.68 -9.74
N SER A 209 1.70 23.35 -10.51
CA SER A 209 3.10 23.53 -10.11
C SER A 209 3.67 24.92 -10.41
N ASN A 210 2.83 25.89 -10.78
CA ASN A 210 3.25 27.18 -11.35
C ASN A 210 4.21 26.99 -12.54
N HIS A 211 3.99 25.93 -13.34
CA HIS A 211 4.83 25.55 -14.47
C HIS A 211 6.31 25.27 -14.12
N ALA A 212 6.58 24.80 -12.90
CA ALA A 212 7.89 24.23 -12.55
C ALA A 212 8.19 22.93 -13.31
N PHE A 213 7.14 22.29 -13.86
CA PHE A 213 7.24 21.11 -14.72
C PHE A 213 6.51 21.35 -16.04
N ALA A 214 7.03 20.75 -17.11
CA ALA A 214 6.38 20.71 -18.41
C ALA A 214 6.28 19.27 -18.91
N PHE A 215 5.32 19.01 -19.81
CA PHE A 215 5.10 17.70 -20.38
C PHE A 215 5.00 17.75 -21.90
N LYS A 216 5.35 16.62 -22.54
CA LYS A 216 5.19 16.39 -23.97
C LYS A 216 4.57 15.01 -24.20
N ASN A 217 3.46 14.99 -24.92
CA ASN A 217 2.84 13.74 -25.41
C ASN A 217 3.36 13.47 -26.82
N GLU A 218 3.97 12.31 -27.01
CA GLU A 218 4.53 11.82 -28.27
C GLU A 218 3.68 10.64 -28.75
N ASP A 219 3.06 10.80 -29.93
CA ASP A 219 2.32 9.76 -30.64
C ASP A 219 1.18 9.08 -29.84
N ASN A 220 0.66 9.72 -28.77
CA ASN A 220 -0.37 9.18 -27.87
C ASN A 220 -0.01 7.87 -27.14
N ASP A 221 1.27 7.52 -27.13
CA ASP A 221 1.77 6.29 -26.49
C ASP A 221 2.95 6.54 -25.54
N LYS A 222 3.48 7.76 -25.52
CA LYS A 222 4.59 8.17 -24.63
C LYS A 222 4.38 9.58 -24.09
N LEU A 223 4.58 9.74 -22.79
CA LEU A 223 4.47 11.01 -22.08
C LEU A 223 5.77 11.31 -21.34
N THR A 224 6.45 12.38 -21.72
CA THR A 224 7.67 12.84 -21.06
C THR A 224 7.33 14.03 -20.16
N ILE A 225 7.66 13.96 -18.88
CA ILE A 225 7.53 15.05 -17.92
C ILE A 225 8.93 15.45 -17.45
N HIS A 226 9.27 16.73 -17.49
CA HIS A 226 10.58 17.24 -17.08
C HIS A 226 10.46 18.50 -16.22
N SER A 227 11.48 18.72 -15.39
CA SER A 227 11.67 19.97 -14.67
C SER A 227 12.04 21.09 -15.64
N THR A 228 11.44 22.28 -15.49
CA THR A 228 11.78 23.44 -16.34
C THR A 228 13.14 24.04 -16.02
N GLY A 229 13.69 23.74 -14.83
CA GLY A 229 15.03 24.19 -14.40
C GLY A 229 16.17 23.22 -14.71
N ASP A 230 15.86 21.95 -15.02
CA ASP A 230 16.85 20.93 -15.40
C ASP A 230 16.19 19.89 -16.32
N LEU A 231 16.47 19.99 -17.63
CA LEU A 231 15.90 19.07 -18.63
C LEU A 231 16.40 17.63 -18.48
N ASN A 232 17.48 17.39 -17.73
CA ASN A 232 17.95 16.04 -17.44
C ASN A 232 17.16 15.37 -16.30
N ASP A 233 16.44 16.15 -15.49
CA ASP A 233 15.48 15.64 -14.53
C ASP A 233 14.13 15.43 -15.21
N GLN A 234 13.87 14.18 -15.59
CA GLN A 234 12.66 13.78 -16.27
C GLN A 234 12.17 12.41 -15.82
N ILE A 235 10.86 12.20 -15.99
CA ILE A 235 10.22 10.89 -15.94
C ILE A 235 9.48 10.66 -17.25
N ILE A 236 9.70 9.48 -17.84
CA ILE A 236 9.05 9.08 -19.10
C ILE A 236 8.05 7.96 -18.82
N MET A 237 6.80 8.19 -19.19
CA MET A 237 5.71 7.23 -19.02
C MET A 237 5.32 6.65 -20.38
N PHE A 238 5.41 5.33 -20.49
CA PHE A 238 5.04 4.57 -21.67
C PHE A 238 3.67 3.94 -21.48
N LYS A 239 2.88 3.94 -22.55
CA LYS A 239 1.59 3.25 -22.57
C LYS A 239 1.76 1.74 -22.57
N TYR A 240 2.61 1.22 -23.46
CA TYR A 240 2.82 -0.21 -23.67
C TYR A 240 4.09 -0.74 -22.98
N THR A 241 4.04 -2.01 -22.58
CA THR A 241 5.15 -2.72 -21.93
C THR A 241 6.34 -2.92 -22.87
N GLU A 242 6.08 -3.12 -24.16
CA GLU A 242 7.12 -3.28 -25.19
C GLU A 242 8.02 -2.04 -25.28
N SER A 243 7.42 -0.85 -25.42
CA SER A 243 8.14 0.42 -25.48
C SER A 243 8.92 0.71 -24.19
N TYR A 244 8.31 0.41 -23.03
CA TYR A 244 8.98 0.54 -21.73
C TYR A 244 10.23 -0.33 -21.60
N SER A 245 10.15 -1.56 -22.11
CA SER A 245 11.23 -2.54 -22.05
C SER A 245 12.34 -2.23 -23.04
N ALA A 246 12.00 -1.74 -24.25
CA ALA A 246 12.99 -1.26 -25.22
C ALA A 246 13.80 -0.06 -24.70
N ALA A 247 13.21 0.76 -23.82
CA ALA A 247 13.87 1.90 -23.20
C ALA A 247 14.81 1.54 -22.03
N VAL A 248 15.16 0.26 -21.78
CA VAL A 248 16.11 -0.13 -20.71
C VAL A 248 17.54 0.31 -21.03
N ASN A 249 17.90 0.42 -22.31
CA ASN A 249 19.26 0.80 -22.74
C ASN A 249 19.46 2.32 -22.88
N GLN A 250 18.45 3.13 -22.57
CA GLN A 250 18.55 4.59 -22.61
C GLN A 250 18.97 5.09 -21.23
N GLU A 251 19.74 6.18 -21.15
CA GLU A 251 20.14 6.84 -19.88
C GLU A 251 18.96 7.53 -19.16
N ILE A 252 17.81 6.86 -19.08
CA ILE A 252 16.61 7.35 -18.41
C ILE A 252 16.64 6.85 -16.96
N LYS A 253 16.83 7.78 -16.02
CA LYS A 253 16.85 7.46 -14.59
C LYS A 253 15.49 6.97 -14.08
N SER A 254 14.40 7.58 -14.55
CA SER A 254 13.05 7.31 -14.07
C SER A 254 12.06 7.11 -15.21
N LYS A 255 11.37 5.97 -15.21
CA LYS A 255 10.37 5.64 -16.24
C LYS A 255 9.23 4.82 -15.67
N ALA A 256 8.05 4.90 -16.26
CA ALA A 256 6.88 4.14 -15.85
C ALA A 256 6.17 3.51 -17.05
N CYS A 257 5.39 2.45 -16.80
CA CYS A 257 4.55 1.81 -17.78
C CYS A 257 3.11 1.70 -17.27
N ILE A 258 2.16 2.09 -18.12
CA ILE A 258 0.74 2.18 -17.79
C ILE A 258 0.08 0.81 -17.89
N GLU A 259 0.40 0.04 -18.93
CA GLU A 259 -0.12 -1.31 -19.13
C GLU A 259 0.29 -2.27 -18.00
N SER A 260 1.59 -2.37 -17.72
CA SER A 260 2.10 -3.24 -16.64
C SER A 260 1.93 -2.65 -15.24
N LYS A 261 1.62 -1.35 -15.14
CA LYS A 261 1.58 -0.57 -13.89
C LYS A 261 2.90 -0.63 -13.11
N THR A 262 4.04 -0.68 -13.80
CA THR A 262 5.38 -0.71 -13.18
C THR A 262 6.13 0.61 -13.36
N TYR A 263 7.17 0.85 -12.56
CA TYR A 263 8.10 1.94 -12.77
C TYR A 263 9.51 1.65 -12.22
N THR A 264 10.50 2.34 -12.80
CA THR A 264 11.90 2.36 -12.36
C THR A 264 12.16 3.58 -11.49
N LYS A 265 12.66 3.36 -10.27
CA LYS A 265 13.09 4.42 -9.35
C LYS A 265 14.48 4.94 -9.73
N GLY A 266 14.56 6.21 -10.07
CA GLY A 266 15.79 6.99 -10.27
C GLY A 266 16.08 7.99 -9.14
N PHE A 267 15.14 8.22 -8.22
CA PHE A 267 15.20 9.22 -7.15
C PHE A 267 15.44 10.64 -7.65
N THR A 268 14.80 11.00 -8.76
CA THR A 268 14.84 12.36 -9.29
C THR A 268 13.69 13.20 -8.72
N LEU A 269 13.81 14.53 -8.78
CA LEU A 269 12.77 15.43 -8.26
C LEU A 269 11.47 15.29 -9.09
N SER A 270 11.59 15.20 -10.42
CA SER A 270 10.43 15.00 -11.30
C SER A 270 9.72 13.67 -11.02
N GLU A 271 10.47 12.58 -10.82
CA GLU A 271 9.89 11.30 -10.41
C GLU A 271 9.09 11.43 -9.11
N GLU A 272 9.72 11.97 -8.06
CA GLU A 272 9.08 12.08 -6.75
C GLU A 272 7.78 12.88 -6.85
N ARG A 273 7.82 14.05 -7.49
CA ARG A 273 6.68 14.97 -7.58
C ARG A 273 5.54 14.38 -8.39
N VAL A 274 5.85 13.78 -9.55
CA VAL A 274 4.86 13.15 -10.41
C VAL A 274 4.25 11.92 -9.74
N MET A 275 5.07 11.02 -9.20
CA MET A 275 4.56 9.80 -8.57
C MET A 275 3.75 10.09 -7.31
N ARG A 276 4.14 11.08 -6.51
CA ARG A 276 3.37 11.54 -5.35
C ARG A 276 2.01 12.10 -5.77
N TYR A 277 1.98 12.93 -6.82
CA TYR A 277 0.72 13.48 -7.37
C TYR A 277 -0.20 12.37 -7.90
N LEU A 278 0.35 11.41 -8.65
CA LEU A 278 -0.42 10.29 -9.21
C LEU A 278 -0.94 9.35 -8.12
N SER A 279 -0.14 9.08 -7.07
CA SER A 279 -0.59 8.30 -5.91
C SER A 279 -1.79 8.97 -5.22
N GLY A 280 -1.77 10.30 -5.08
CA GLY A 280 -2.91 11.09 -4.59
C GLY A 280 -4.15 11.02 -5.49
N ASN A 281 -3.95 10.95 -6.82
CA ASN A 281 -5.01 10.76 -7.82
C ASN A 281 -5.37 9.28 -8.06
N LYS A 282 -5.01 8.38 -7.13
CA LYS A 282 -5.35 6.95 -7.16
C LYS A 282 -4.74 6.20 -8.35
N ALA A 283 -3.68 6.74 -8.96
CA ALA A 283 -2.89 6.13 -10.03
C ALA A 283 -1.56 5.60 -9.47
N ARG A 284 -1.53 4.30 -9.14
CA ARG A 284 -0.37 3.66 -8.51
C ARG A 284 0.51 2.96 -9.52
N PHE A 285 1.83 3.04 -9.37
CA PHE A 285 2.80 2.29 -10.16
C PHE A 285 3.72 1.56 -9.20
N LEU A 286 3.87 0.27 -9.41
CA LEU A 286 4.69 -0.60 -8.56
C LEU A 286 6.13 -0.54 -9.04
N ARG A 287 7.09 -0.58 -8.13
CA ARG A 287 8.48 -0.75 -8.50
C ARG A 287 8.66 -2.08 -9.22
N GLY A 288 9.21 -2.02 -10.43
CA GLY A 288 9.65 -3.19 -11.21
C GLY A 288 11.02 -3.70 -10.81
#